data_AF-A0AAI8ME33-F1
#
_entry.id   AF-A0AAI8ME33-F1
#
_cell.length_a   1.000
_cell.length_b   1.000
_cell.length_c   1.000
_cell.angle_alpha   90.00
_cell.angle_beta   90.00
_cell.angle_gamma   90.00
#
_symmetry.space_group_name_H-M   'P 1'
#
loop_
_entity.id
_entity.type
_entity.pdbx_description
1 polymer ?
#
loop_
_entity_poly.entity_id
_entity_poly.type
_entity_poly.pdbx_seq_one_letter_code
_entity_poly.pdbx_strand_id
1 'polypeptide(L)' 'MVRETTYVVQAFNAGKGGNLKADSPIVCKSESGALRTAERLALSKLGVVAFSSSGDAEMGDYDDEPTVFFRKGELPAGFD' A
#
# COMPACT_ATOMS: atom_id res chain seq x y z
N MET A 1 7.35 15.10 20.15
CA MET A 1 6.66 13.90 19.64
C MET A 1 6.51 14.08 18.15
N VAL A 2 7.21 13.29 17.34
CA VAL A 2 7.23 13.44 15.88
C VAL A 2 6.38 12.32 15.29
N ARG A 3 5.14 12.64 14.96
CA ARG A 3 4.29 11.72 14.20
C ARG A 3 4.88 11.62 12.80
N GLU A 4 5.51 10.50 12.47
CA GLU A 4 6.02 10.26 11.13
C GLU A 4 4.94 9.57 10.28
N THR A 5 4.41 10.30 9.30
CA THR A 5 3.49 9.72 8.30
C THR A 5 4.31 8.99 7.25
N THR A 6 4.18 7.66 7.23
CA THR A 6 4.82 6.81 6.25
C THR A 6 3.80 6.38 5.20
N TYR A 7 4.15 6.52 3.94
CA TYR A 7 3.30 6.09 2.83
C TYR A 7 3.82 4.76 2.29
N VAL A 8 2.97 3.76 2.18
CA VAL A 8 3.36 2.43 1.70
C VAL A 8 2.52 2.08 0.49
N VAL A 9 3.17 1.66 -0.59
CA VAL A 9 2.53 1.16 -1.81
C VAL A 9 2.81 -0.32 -1.92
N GLN A 10 1.76 -1.12 -1.88
CA GLN A 10 1.81 -2.56 -2.04
C GLN A 10 1.17 -2.93 -3.39
N ALA A 11 1.95 -3.51 -4.30
CA ALA A 11 1.43 -4.09 -5.53
C ALA A 11 1.19 -5.59 -5.39
N PHE A 12 0.26 -6.11 -6.18
CA PHE A 12 -0.12 -7.51 -6.28
C PHE A 12 -0.14 -7.91 -7.75
N ASN A 13 0.38 -9.08 -8.08
CA ASN A 13 0.46 -9.56 -9.44
C ASN A 13 -0.06 -10.99 -9.57
N ALA A 14 -0.34 -11.41 -10.81
CA ALA A 14 -0.73 -12.78 -11.11
C ALA A 14 0.42 -13.73 -10.76
N GLY A 15 0.24 -14.50 -9.69
CA GLY A 15 1.11 -15.61 -9.35
C GLY A 15 0.74 -16.86 -10.15
N LYS A 16 1.55 -17.90 -9.99
CA LYS A 16 1.35 -19.17 -10.68
C LYS A 16 0.17 -19.91 -10.04
N GLY A 17 -0.80 -20.33 -10.85
CA GLY A 17 -1.94 -21.15 -10.40
C GLY A 17 -3.09 -20.38 -9.74
N GLY A 18 -3.34 -19.13 -10.12
CA GLY A 18 -4.49 -18.35 -9.60
C GLY A 18 -4.26 -17.69 -8.22
N ASN A 19 -3.03 -17.74 -7.70
CA ASN A 19 -2.66 -17.02 -6.49
C ASN A 19 -2.24 -15.58 -6.83
N LEU A 20 -2.61 -14.62 -5.99
CA LEU A 20 -2.09 -13.26 -6.08
C LEU A 20 -0.75 -13.18 -5.34
N LYS A 21 0.30 -12.76 -6.04
CA LYS A 21 1.64 -12.56 -5.48
C LYS A 21 1.81 -11.09 -5.12
N ALA A 22 1.95 -10.80 -3.83
CA ALA A 22 2.40 -9.48 -3.37
C ALA A 22 3.82 -9.21 -3.90
N ASP A 23 4.01 -8.04 -4.49
CA ASP A 23 5.30 -7.51 -4.93
C ASP A 23 6.03 -6.80 -3.78
N SER A 24 7.21 -6.22 -4.04
CA SER A 24 7.93 -5.50 -2.99
C SER A 24 7.16 -4.23 -2.57
N PRO A 25 6.85 -4.05 -1.26
CA PRO A 25 6.25 -2.82 -0.79
C PRO A 25 7.20 -1.64 -0.95
N ILE A 26 6.69 -0.52 -1.44
CA ILE A 26 7.46 0.70 -1.67
C ILE A 26 7.08 1.72 -0.61
N VAL A 27 8.02 2.02 0.26
CA VAL A 27 7.87 3.05 1.29
C VAL A 27 8.27 4.40 0.73
N CYS A 28 7.37 5.37 0.85
CA CYS A 28 7.52 6.74 0.39
C CYS A 28 7.41 7.70 1.58
N LYS A 29 8.17 8.78 1.54
CA LYS A 29 8.11 9.88 2.53
C LYS A 29 7.05 10.93 2.19
N SER A 30 6.33 10.76 1.08
CA SER A 30 5.34 11.72 0.59
C SER A 30 4.21 11.02 -0.17
N GLU A 31 3.00 11.53 0.00
CA GLU A 31 1.78 11.02 -0.65
C GLU A 31 1.91 10.99 -2.17
N SER A 32 2.35 12.09 -2.77
CA SER A 32 2.45 12.22 -4.24
C SER A 32 3.42 11.20 -4.85
N GLY A 33 4.49 10.86 -4.14
CA GLY A 33 5.45 9.83 -4.57
C GLY A 33 4.83 8.43 -4.51
N ALA A 34 4.06 8.15 -3.46
CA ALA A 34 3.32 6.90 -3.31
C ALA A 34 2.23 6.77 -4.39
N LEU A 35 1.42 7.82 -4.60
CA LEU A 35 0.35 7.87 -5.58
C LEU A 35 0.87 7.60 -6.99
N ARG A 36 1.92 8.33 -7.41
CA ARG A 36 2.51 8.18 -8.75
C ARG A 36 3.08 6.79 -8.98
N THR A 37 3.67 6.21 -7.95
CA THR A 37 4.20 4.84 -7.98
C THR A 37 3.06 3.83 -8.07
N ALA A 38 2.01 4.02 -7.28
CA ALA A 38 0.83 3.17 -7.27
C ALA A 38 0.11 3.19 -8.62
N GLU A 39 -0.15 4.37 -9.19
CA GLU A 39 -0.74 4.51 -10.52
C GLU A 39 0.06 3.80 -11.60
N ARG A 40 1.38 3.94 -11.57
CA ARG A 40 2.28 3.28 -12.54
C ARG A 40 2.27 1.76 -12.38
N LEU A 41 2.27 1.27 -11.15
CA LEU A 41 2.16 -0.16 -10.87
C LEU A 41 0.80 -0.71 -11.29
N ALA A 42 -0.27 0.07 -11.10
CA ALA A 42 -1.62 -0.32 -11.48
C ALA A 42 -1.80 -0.55 -13.00
N LEU A 43 -0.91 0.00 -13.84
CA LEU A 43 -0.92 -0.23 -15.29
C LEU A 43 -0.33 -1.59 -15.67
N SER A 44 0.53 -2.16 -14.82
CA SER A 44 1.29 -3.37 -15.13
C SER A 44 1.05 -4.53 -14.16
N LYS A 45 0.39 -4.29 -13.03
CA LYS A 45 0.12 -5.25 -11.95
C LYS A 45 -1.37 -5.55 -11.90
N LEU A 46 -1.74 -6.73 -11.39
CA LEU A 46 -3.14 -7.11 -11.23
C LEU A 46 -3.86 -6.23 -10.21
N GLY A 47 -3.20 -5.92 -9.09
CA GLY A 47 -3.75 -5.08 -8.03
C GLY A 47 -2.67 -4.19 -7.44
N VAL A 48 -3.07 -3.05 -6.89
CA VAL A 48 -2.19 -2.17 -6.12
C VAL A 48 -3.00 -1.42 -5.08
N VAL A 49 -2.41 -1.23 -3.91
CA VAL A 49 -2.96 -0.45 -2.82
C VAL A 49 -1.88 0.49 -2.30
N ALA A 50 -2.22 1.75 -2.09
CA ALA A 50 -1.39 2.71 -1.38
C ALA A 50 -2.15 3.19 -0.15
N PHE A 51 -1.47 3.10 0.98
CA PHE A 51 -1.99 3.52 2.26
C PHE A 51 -0.94 4.33 3.01
N SER A 52 -1.41 5.32 3.74
CA SER A 52 -0.60 6.07 4.69
C SER A 52 -0.86 5.54 6.08
N SER A 53 0.21 5.37 6.83
CA SER A 53 0.14 5.03 8.24
C SER A 53 0.94 6.05 9.01
N SER A 54 0.27 6.75 9.91
CA SER A 54 0.85 7.73 10.82
C SER A 54 1.01 7.03 12.16
N GLY A 55 2.23 6.58 12.46
CA GLY A 55 2.51 5.84 13.69
C GLY A 55 3.83 6.29 14.30
N ASP A 56 3.84 6.47 15.62
CA ASP A 56 5.07 6.59 16.38
C ASP A 56 5.67 5.19 16.53
N ALA A 57 6.85 4.96 15.93
CA ALA A 57 7.53 3.66 15.88
C ALA A 57 7.85 3.06 17.26
N GLU A 58 7.73 3.84 18.34
CA GLU A 58 8.04 3.42 19.71
C GLU A 58 6.83 2.90 20.51
N MET A 59 5.59 3.22 20.11
CA MET A 59 4.46 3.07 21.04
C MET A 59 3.66 1.77 20.89
N GLY A 60 3.77 1.04 19.77
CA GLY A 60 3.05 -0.23 19.59
C GLY A 60 1.51 -0.11 19.58
N ASP A 61 0.99 1.11 19.65
CA ASP A 61 -0.43 1.46 19.59
C ASP A 61 -0.68 2.18 18.27
N TYR A 62 -1.04 1.39 17.24
CA TYR A 62 -1.55 1.92 15.98
C TYR A 62 -3.04 2.24 16.19
N ASP A 63 -3.33 3.34 16.88
CA ASP A 63 -4.71 3.84 17.09
C ASP A 63 -5.33 4.39 15.78
N ASP A 64 -4.48 4.74 14.80
CA ASP A 64 -4.88 5.23 13.48
C ASP A 64 -5.04 4.07 12.48
N GLU A 65 -6.27 3.83 12.03
CA GLU A 65 -6.54 2.95 10.90
C GLU A 65 -5.73 3.45 9.68
N PRO A 66 -4.90 2.59 9.05
CA PRO A 66 -4.11 3.00 7.90
C PRO A 66 -5.04 3.54 6.81
N THR A 67 -4.84 4.81 6.44
CA THR A 67 -5.69 5.48 5.46
C THR A 67 -5.31 5.02 4.07
N VAL A 68 -6.12 4.13 3.49
CA VAL A 68 -5.98 3.71 2.09
C VAL A 68 -6.50 4.84 1.19
N PHE A 69 -5.60 5.60 0.62
CA PHE A 69 -5.95 6.69 -0.31
C PHE A 69 -5.96 6.26 -1.77
N PHE A 70 -5.36 5.11 -2.11
CA PHE A 70 -5.37 4.59 -3.47
C PHE A 70 -5.51 3.07 -3.47
N ARG A 71 -6.45 2.55 -4.26
CA ARG A 71 -6.55 1.13 -4.56
C ARG A 71 -7.01 0.96 -6.00
N LYS A 72 -6.39 0.04 -6.74
CA LYS A 72 -6.74 -0.20 -8.14
C LYS A 72 -6.42 -1.64 -8.54
N GLY A 73 -7.33 -2.25 -9.31
CA GLY A 73 -7.17 -3.59 -9.86
C GLY A 73 -7.87 -4.69 -9.06
N GLU A 74 -7.48 -5.93 -9.29
CA GLU A 74 -8.00 -7.14 -8.65
C GLU A 74 -7.23 -7.40 -7.34
N LEU A 75 -7.90 -7.17 -6.22
CA LEU A 75 -7.42 -7.52 -4.88
C LEU A 75 -8.04 -8.86 -4.48
N PRO A 76 -7.35 -9.69 -3.67
CA PRO A 76 -7.96 -10.91 -3.15
C PRO A 76 -9.21 -10.54 -2.34
N ALA A 77 -10.25 -11.37 -2.39
CA ALA A 77 -11.57 -11.10 -1.78
C ALA A 77 -11.58 -10.81 -0.25
N GLY A 78 -10.44 -10.85 0.43
CA GLY A 78 -10.26 -10.39 1.81
C GLY A 78 -10.01 -8.88 1.97
N PHE A 79 -10.04 -8.12 0.86
CA PHE A 79 -9.99 -6.65 0.84
C PHE A 79 -11.36 -6.02 0.47
N ASP A 80 -12.45 -6.80 0.51
CA ASP A 80 -13.84 -6.32 0.37
C ASP A 80 -14.29 -5.53 1.60
#